data_AF-A0A9D9NMK8-F1
#
_entry.id   AF-A0A9D9NMK8-F1
#
_cell.length_a   1.000
_cell.length_b   1.000
_cell.length_c   1.000
_cell.angle_alpha   90.00
_cell.angle_beta   90.00
_cell.angle_gamma   90.00
#
_symmetry.space_group_name_H-M   'P 1'
#
loop_
_entity.id
_entity.type
_entity.pdbx_description
1 polymer ?
#
loop_
_entity_poly.entity_id
_entity_poly.type
_entity_poly.pdbx_seq_one_letter_code
_entity_poly.pdbx_strand_id
1 'polypeptide(L)' 'MHIMRIAESELIINDDGSVFHIHLRPEELADNVILVGDPGRVE' A
#
# COMPACT_ATOMS: atom_id res chain seq x y z
N MET A 1 4.55 -15.60 15.79
CA MET A 1 4.29 -14.46 14.88
C MET A 1 4.03 -13.25 15.75
N HIS A 2 5.00 -12.35 15.90
CA HIS A 2 4.81 -11.16 16.72
C HIS A 2 4.22 -10.08 15.81
N ILE A 3 2.91 -9.89 15.90
CA ILE A 3 2.23 -8.78 15.22
C ILE A 3 2.55 -7.51 15.99
N MET A 4 3.59 -6.78 15.57
CA MET A 4 3.77 -5.41 16.02
C MET A 4 2.62 -4.59 15.47
N ARG A 5 1.81 -4.02 16.36
CA ARG A 5 0.76 -3.08 15.99
C ARG A 5 1.45 -1.78 15.57
N ILE A 6 1.35 -1.42 14.29
CA ILE A 6 1.84 -0.15 13.77
C ILE A 6 0.94 0.95 14.32
N ALA A 7 1.51 2.07 14.78
CA ALA A 7 0.69 3.18 15.27
C ALA A 7 -0.11 3.79 14.10
N GLU A 8 -1.30 4.33 14.38
CA GLU A 8 -2.14 4.96 13.34
C GLU A 8 -1.42 6.12 12.62
N SER A 9 -0.51 6.79 13.31
CA SER A 9 0.35 7.83 12.74
C SER A 9 1.46 7.30 11.83
N GLU A 10 1.83 6.03 11.94
CA GLU A 10 2.90 5.39 11.16
C GLU A 10 2.37 4.69 9.90
N LEU A 11 1.11 4.24 9.93
CA LEU A 11 0.42 3.68 8.77
C LEU A 11 -1.02 4.21 8.73
N ILE A 12 -1.19 5.28 7.96
CA ILE A 12 -2.49 5.94 7.79
C ILE A 12 -3.33 5.12 6.81
N ILE A 13 -4.51 4.71 7.26
CA ILE A 13 -5.49 3.92 6.52
C ILE A 13 -6.75 4.76 6.31
N ASN A 14 -7.29 4.74 5.10
CA ASN A 14 -8.54 5.39 4.74
C ASN A 14 -9.75 4.64 5.32
N ASP A 15 -10.92 5.28 5.35
CA ASP A 15 -12.16 4.66 5.84
C ASP A 15 -12.58 3.39 5.07
N ASP A 16 -12.12 3.23 3.83
CA ASP A 16 -12.35 2.06 2.98
C ASP A 16 -11.34 0.91 3.20
N GLY A 17 -10.39 1.09 4.12
CA GLY A 17 -9.33 0.13 4.43
C GLY A 17 -8.12 0.19 3.50
N SER A 18 -8.09 1.09 2.52
CA SER A 18 -6.93 1.30 1.64
C SER A 18 -5.85 2.17 2.30
N VAL A 19 -4.60 2.02 1.88
CA VAL A 19 -3.51 2.90 2.34
C VAL A 19 -3.63 4.30 1.75
N PHE A 20 -3.40 5.33 2.57
CA PHE A 20 -3.71 6.72 2.26
C PHE A 20 -3.23 7.24 0.88
N HIS A 21 -1.96 7.06 0.54
CA HIS A 21 -1.38 7.73 -0.64
C HIS A 21 -1.74 7.08 -1.98
N ILE A 22 -1.80 5.75 -2.02
CA ILE A 22 -1.91 4.98 -3.27
C ILE A 22 -3.22 4.20 -3.40
N HIS A 23 -4.09 4.29 -2.39
CA HIS A 23 -5.43 3.69 -2.40
C HIS A 23 -5.47 2.20 -2.74
N LEU A 24 -4.48 1.44 -2.26
CA LEU A 24 -4.45 -0.02 -2.38
C LEU A 24 -4.87 -0.69 -1.07
N ARG A 25 -5.65 -1.76 -1.19
CA ARG A 25 -5.94 -2.73 -0.13
C ARG A 25 -4.93 -3.87 -0.17
N PRO A 26 -4.71 -4.61 0.94
CA PRO A 26 -3.75 -5.71 0.99
C PRO A 26 -3.94 -6.75 -0.11
N GLU A 27 -5.19 -7.06 -0.47
CA GLU A 27 -5.54 -8.02 -1.52
C GLU A 27 -5.23 -7.57 -2.96
N GLU A 28 -4.93 -6.27 -3.16
CA GLU A 28 -4.60 -5.69 -4.47
C GLU A 28 -3.08 -5.64 -4.71
N LEU A 29 -2.26 -5.98 -3.70
CA LEU A 29 -0.80 -5.92 -3.77
C LEU A 29 -0.19 -7.31 -3.99
N ALA A 30 0.59 -7.46 -5.06
CA ALA A 30 1.40 -8.65 -5.28
C ALA A 30 2.71 -8.60 -4.48
N ASP A 31 3.30 -9.77 -4.19
CA ASP A 31 4.57 -9.88 -3.45
C ASP A 31 5.75 -9.22 -4.19
N ASN A 32 5.71 -9.22 -5.53
CA ASN A 32 6.74 -8.65 -6.38
C ASN A 32 6.23 -7.34 -7.00
N VAL A 33 6.92 -6.24 -6.71
CA VAL A 33 6.58 -4.90 -7.20
C VAL A 33 7.71 -4.37 -8.09
N ILE A 34 7.35 -3.88 -9.27
CA ILE A 34 8.27 -3.17 -10.17
C ILE A 34 7.96 -1.68 -10.07
N LEU A 35 8.95 -0.89 -9.64
CA LEU A 35 8.82 0.56 -9.58
C LEU A 35 9.26 1.16 -10.91
N VAL A 36 8.42 2.01 -11.50
CA VAL A 36 8.73 2.81 -12.69
C VAL A 36 8.45 4.28 -12.38
N GLY A 37 9.30 5.17 -12.91
CA GLY A 37 9.18 6.62 -12.66
C GLY A 37 8.18 7.33 -13.57
N ASP A 38 7.99 6.82 -14.79
CA ASP A 38 7.06 7.38 -15.77
C ASP A 38 5.81 6.49 -15.86
N PRO A 39 4.59 7.03 -15.63
CA PRO A 39 3.35 6.28 -15.79
C PRO A 39 3.18 5.67 -17.17
N GLY A 40 3.76 6.30 -18.21
CA GLY A 40 3.72 5.78 -19.58
C GLY A 40 4.45 4.45 -19.80
N ARG A 41 5.19 3.94 -18.80
CA ARG A 41 5.84 2.61 -18.85
C ARG A 41 4.97 1.47 -18.31
N VAL A 42 3.81 1.80 -17.73
CA VAL A 42 2.85 0.83 -17.21
C VAL A 42 1.83 0.53 -18.30
N GLU A 43 2.17 -0.40 -19.19
CA GLU A 43 1.29 -0.94 -20.23
C GLU A 43 1.33 -2.47 -20.27
#